data_AF-A0A8H7LED5-F1
#
_entry.id   AF-A0A8H7LED5-F1
#
_cell.length_a   1.000
_cell.length_b   1.000
_cell.length_c   1.000
_cell.angle_alpha   90.00
_cell.angle_beta   90.00
_cell.angle_gamma   90.00
#
_symmetry.space_group_name_H-M   'P 1'
#
loop_
_entity.id
_entity.type
_entity.pdbx_description
1 polymer ?
#
loop_
_entity_poly.entity_id
_entity_poly.type
_entity_poly.pdbx_seq_one_letter_code
_entity_poly.pdbx_strand_id
1 'polypeptide(L)'
;MSELLSIVHPPRAGENGPEAEAGECALINSIQSNCAPQDICAYGFVNKSTKDTKITSKRTMYPALAQAQELVEAIFQRQKQTQRRLEKLGWTDENLSALQTNKEMKSVWAKWVCWPESPTDKDWTDIEQKFMLLLEEDLAACPERTWKKDRAQILSEEFNKLLTQISPPVKFIIHHPQSSLWDHLPPLLYQPPFPSFIHLSNWEIIQDLWKTDLTKLDMLVLFDTHRQNIQAAIVNWKRGIESHFASLVYIKRRSRVPCHTVNPTLLQFESKANSFKDYTDKHKMLLQGNILFYNTKNSSLLPIPITYGKTLYKILQDSGLIASPDSLIPGSTSLTPQVNLSVYNFYLEAHLVARALMKSMYIPKASYHLMVGLGGDFQCKRCLDAQQVTWVELIRHYIVASEAFKTNQKAFRLANKDIMYRNMHDIHLPIKRPMVGFCSIDPPQELGGRGSKRCQCLLCTEIPGLKEVAAPEWAIFRHVMDVHGVAEPAMHLHYNSQRIQEPLATLEDTSSRPTTWRSSN
;
A
#
# COMPACT_ATOMS: atom_id res chain seq x y z
N MET A 1 49.89 12.12 -25.12
CA MET A 1 49.54 11.17 -26.20
C MET A 1 48.56 10.17 -25.62
N SER A 2 47.25 10.16 -25.87
CA SER A 2 46.25 11.06 -26.44
C SER A 2 44.95 10.57 -25.77
N GLU A 3 44.23 11.36 -24.98
CA GLU A 3 43.13 12.25 -25.40
C GLU A 3 41.99 11.60 -26.21
N LEU A 4 40.77 11.84 -25.70
CA LEU A 4 39.45 11.96 -26.36
C LEU A 4 38.67 10.69 -26.73
N LEU A 5 37.49 10.50 -26.11
CA LEU A 5 36.21 10.98 -26.66
C LEU A 5 35.05 10.78 -25.67
N SER A 6 34.58 11.90 -25.12
CA SER A 6 33.26 12.06 -24.50
C SER A 6 32.24 12.35 -25.61
N ILE A 7 31.12 11.63 -25.64
CA ILE A 7 29.95 12.00 -26.47
C ILE A 7 28.86 12.48 -25.52
N VAL A 8 28.71 13.80 -25.48
CA VAL A 8 27.57 14.53 -24.92
C VAL A 8 26.59 14.76 -26.08
N HIS A 9 25.36 14.29 -25.94
CA HIS A 9 24.26 14.69 -26.83
C HIS A 9 23.57 15.94 -26.26
N PRO A 10 23.32 16.98 -27.08
CA PRO A 10 22.57 18.15 -26.66
C PRO A 10 21.05 17.89 -26.75
N PRO A 11 20.21 18.48 -25.88
CA PRO A 11 18.77 18.51 -26.12
C PRO A 11 18.42 19.60 -27.13
N ARG A 12 17.53 19.25 -28.06
CA ARG A 12 16.91 20.15 -29.04
C ARG A 12 16.01 21.16 -28.35
N ALA A 13 16.09 22.40 -28.82
CA ALA A 13 15.15 23.48 -28.55
C ALA A 13 13.92 23.38 -29.48
N GLY A 14 12.76 23.80 -28.95
CA GLY A 14 11.59 24.22 -29.74
C GLY A 14 10.33 23.42 -29.48
N GLU A 15 9.43 23.96 -28.64
CA GLU A 15 8.06 24.37 -29.02
C GLU A 15 7.31 24.87 -27.77
N ASN A 16 7.00 26.16 -27.77
CA ASN A 16 6.19 26.83 -26.74
C ASN A 16 4.70 26.67 -27.09
N GLY A 17 3.92 26.11 -26.15
CA GLY A 17 2.46 26.11 -26.13
C GLY A 17 1.96 26.44 -24.71
N PRO A 18 0.77 27.05 -24.55
CA PRO A 18 0.45 27.87 -23.38
C PRO A 18 0.10 27.05 -22.14
N GLU A 19 0.92 27.17 -21.09
CA GLU A 19 0.58 26.83 -19.71
C GLU A 19 -0.40 27.89 -19.15
N ALA A 20 -1.69 27.59 -19.19
CA ALA A 20 -2.69 28.35 -18.43
C ALA A 20 -3.68 27.48 -17.64
N GLU A 21 -3.70 26.15 -17.81
CA GLU A 21 -4.69 25.28 -17.15
C GLU A 21 -4.10 24.37 -16.05
N ALA A 22 -2.78 24.33 -15.87
CA ALA A 22 -2.13 23.53 -14.81
C ALA A 22 -2.15 24.23 -13.43
N GLY A 23 -2.40 25.55 -13.39
CA GLY A 23 -2.45 26.33 -12.15
C GLY A 23 -3.72 26.10 -11.30
N GLU A 24 -4.86 25.81 -11.93
CA GLU A 24 -6.14 25.63 -11.22
C GLU A 24 -6.26 24.25 -10.54
N CYS A 25 -5.73 23.18 -11.14
CA CYS A 25 -5.77 21.84 -10.54
C CYS A 25 -4.81 21.69 -9.34
N ALA A 26 -3.69 22.43 -9.32
CA ALA A 26 -2.78 22.46 -8.17
C ALA A 26 -3.40 23.22 -6.97
N LEU A 27 -4.21 24.25 -7.25
CA LEU A 27 -4.88 25.07 -6.23
C LEU A 27 -5.98 24.29 -5.49
N ILE A 28 -6.78 23.50 -6.21
CA ILE A 28 -7.85 22.66 -5.61
C ILE A 28 -7.28 21.56 -4.71
N ASN A 29 -6.16 20.93 -5.11
CA ASN A 29 -5.51 19.89 -4.31
C ASN A 29 -4.82 20.45 -3.03
N SER A 30 -4.38 21.71 -3.06
CA SER A 30 -3.83 22.41 -1.88
C SER A 30 -4.92 22.82 -0.89
N ILE A 31 -6.14 23.14 -1.37
CA ILE A 31 -7.29 23.46 -0.51
C ILE A 31 -7.86 22.19 0.15
N GLN A 32 -7.90 21.06 -0.56
CA GLN A 32 -8.37 19.78 -0.04
C GLN A 32 -7.43 19.14 1.02
N SER A 33 -6.15 19.48 1.05
CA SER A 33 -5.21 19.00 2.07
C SER A 33 -5.29 19.81 3.37
N ASN A 34 -5.71 21.08 3.29
CA ASN A 34 -5.78 22.01 4.42
C ASN A 34 -7.13 22.01 5.15
N CYS A 35 -8.22 21.65 4.46
CA CYS A 35 -9.53 21.39 5.08
C CYS A 35 -9.78 19.88 5.07
N ALA A 36 -9.79 19.23 6.24
CA ALA A 36 -10.07 17.79 6.28
C ALA A 36 -11.46 17.50 5.68
N PRO A 37 -11.64 16.46 4.85
CA PRO A 37 -12.94 16.11 4.26
C PRO A 37 -14.06 15.91 5.29
N GLN A 38 -13.70 15.62 6.54
CA GLN A 38 -14.66 15.41 7.64
C GLN A 38 -15.28 16.71 8.16
N ASP A 39 -14.60 17.86 8.01
CA ASP A 39 -15.09 19.14 8.52
C ASP A 39 -16.02 19.85 7.52
N ILE A 40 -15.82 19.61 6.21
CA ILE A 40 -16.74 20.09 5.16
C ILE A 40 -18.08 19.33 5.23
N CYS A 41 -18.08 18.06 5.66
CA CYS A 41 -19.31 17.26 5.83
C CYS A 41 -20.10 17.58 7.12
N ALA A 42 -19.52 18.30 8.08
CA ALA A 42 -20.18 18.58 9.36
C ALA A 42 -21.21 19.73 9.28
N TYR A 43 -21.13 20.58 8.25
CA TYR A 43 -22.02 21.72 8.06
C TYR A 43 -22.79 21.63 6.74
N GLY A 44 -23.81 20.76 6.72
CA GLY A 44 -24.85 20.74 5.69
C GLY A 44 -24.97 19.43 4.92
N PHE A 45 -26.17 18.84 4.96
CA PHE A 45 -26.61 17.58 4.33
C PHE A 45 -26.30 16.27 5.07
N VAL A 46 -26.92 16.10 6.24
CA VAL A 46 -27.40 14.77 6.66
C VAL A 46 -28.86 14.64 6.23
N ASN A 47 -29.11 14.12 5.02
CA ASN A 47 -30.43 13.59 4.68
C ASN A 47 -30.46 12.11 5.08
N LYS A 48 -30.93 11.82 6.29
CA LYS A 48 -31.39 10.48 6.65
C LYS A 48 -32.69 10.24 5.89
N SER A 49 -32.64 9.54 4.76
CA SER A 49 -33.81 8.87 4.22
C SER A 49 -33.43 7.56 3.55
N THR A 50 -34.24 6.57 3.87
CA THR A 50 -34.22 5.17 3.52
C THR A 50 -34.32 4.89 2.03
N LYS A 51 -33.77 3.74 1.64
CA LYS A 51 -34.07 2.90 0.47
C LYS A 51 -35.13 3.46 -0.50
N ASP A 52 -34.65 3.73 -1.71
CA ASP A 52 -35.34 3.86 -3.01
C ASP A 52 -35.08 5.22 -3.64
N THR A 53 -34.12 5.28 -4.56
CA THR A 53 -34.05 6.40 -5.50
C THR A 53 -33.56 5.94 -6.86
N LYS A 54 -34.53 5.88 -7.77
CA LYS A 54 -34.36 5.89 -9.22
C LYS A 54 -33.46 7.05 -9.64
N ILE A 55 -32.76 6.82 -10.75
CA ILE A 55 -32.00 7.78 -11.54
C ILE A 55 -32.76 9.10 -11.68
N THR A 56 -32.42 10.08 -10.86
CA THR A 56 -32.81 11.48 -11.04
C THR A 56 -31.64 12.25 -11.62
N SER A 57 -31.75 12.49 -12.92
CA SER A 57 -31.42 13.73 -13.64
C SER A 57 -30.07 14.42 -13.37
N LYS A 58 -29.20 14.41 -14.39
CA LYS A 58 -28.02 15.28 -14.54
C LYS A 58 -28.31 16.79 -14.33
N ARG A 59 -29.58 17.22 -14.31
CA ARG A 59 -30.00 18.63 -14.22
C ARG A 59 -29.91 19.22 -12.80
N THR A 60 -29.81 18.40 -11.76
CA THR A 60 -29.62 18.88 -10.36
C THR A 60 -28.16 18.93 -9.91
N MET A 61 -27.22 18.37 -10.68
CA MET A 61 -25.77 18.42 -10.34
C MET A 61 -25.14 19.80 -10.59
N TYR A 62 -25.59 20.52 -11.62
CA TYR A 62 -24.96 21.79 -12.02
C TYR A 62 -25.11 22.93 -10.98
N PRO A 63 -26.30 23.14 -10.35
CA PRO A 63 -26.43 24.17 -9.31
C PRO A 63 -25.62 23.85 -8.05
N ALA A 64 -25.51 22.56 -7.69
CA ALA A 64 -24.72 22.12 -6.54
C ALA A 64 -23.22 22.33 -6.76
N LEU A 65 -22.73 22.11 -8.00
CA LEU A 65 -21.34 22.37 -8.36
C LEU A 65 -21.00 23.86 -8.32
N ALA A 66 -21.89 24.71 -8.86
CA ALA A 66 -21.70 26.16 -8.84
C ALA A 66 -21.70 26.71 -7.39
N GLN A 67 -22.61 26.26 -6.54
CA GLN A 67 -22.64 26.63 -5.12
C GLN A 67 -21.38 26.15 -4.36
N ALA A 68 -20.88 24.96 -4.68
CA ALA A 68 -19.64 24.46 -4.08
C ALA A 68 -18.43 25.32 -4.51
N GLN A 69 -18.37 25.75 -5.78
CA GLN A 69 -17.32 26.65 -6.27
C GLN A 69 -17.38 28.03 -5.60
N GLU A 70 -18.58 28.62 -5.49
CA GLU A 70 -18.77 29.89 -4.79
C GLU A 70 -18.34 29.81 -3.32
N LEU A 71 -18.66 28.70 -2.64
CA LEU A 71 -18.26 28.48 -1.25
C LEU A 71 -16.73 28.36 -1.12
N VAL A 72 -16.07 27.62 -2.02
CA VAL A 72 -14.60 27.46 -2.01
C VAL A 72 -13.91 28.81 -2.23
N GLU A 73 -14.38 29.60 -3.19
CA GLU A 73 -13.82 30.93 -3.44
C GLU A 73 -14.04 31.87 -2.24
N ALA A 74 -15.23 31.85 -1.63
CA ALA A 74 -15.51 32.63 -0.43
C ALA A 74 -14.61 32.25 0.76
N ILE A 75 -14.36 30.95 0.96
CA ILE A 75 -13.42 30.45 1.98
C ILE A 75 -12.00 30.94 1.70
N PHE A 76 -11.55 30.87 0.44
CA PHE A 76 -10.22 31.31 0.03
C PHE A 76 -10.01 32.82 0.24
N GLN A 77 -11.00 33.64 -0.15
CA GLN A 77 -10.95 35.08 0.08
C GLN A 77 -10.94 35.43 1.57
N ARG A 78 -11.73 34.73 2.40
CA ARG A 78 -11.69 34.87 3.87
C ARG A 78 -10.34 34.50 4.44
N GLN A 79 -9.71 33.42 3.97
CA GLN A 79 -8.37 33.02 4.41
C GLN A 79 -7.36 34.14 4.14
N LYS A 80 -7.35 34.71 2.93
CA LYS A 80 -6.48 35.84 2.56
C LYS A 80 -6.75 37.08 3.40
N GLN A 81 -8.02 37.40 3.65
CA GLN A 81 -8.38 38.56 4.47
C GLN A 81 -7.92 38.37 5.93
N THR A 82 -8.09 37.17 6.46
CA THR A 82 -7.64 36.78 7.80
C THR A 82 -6.13 36.92 7.92
N GLN A 83 -5.39 36.35 6.97
CA GLN A 83 -3.94 36.45 6.90
C GLN A 83 -3.47 37.91 6.87
N ARG A 84 -4.03 38.74 5.99
CA ARG A 84 -3.68 40.18 5.92
C ARG A 84 -3.97 40.94 7.21
N ARG A 85 -5.04 40.59 7.94
CA ARG A 85 -5.36 41.23 9.23
C ARG A 85 -4.33 40.82 10.29
N LEU A 86 -3.95 39.55 10.35
CA LEU A 86 -2.91 39.07 11.27
C LEU A 86 -1.54 39.67 10.94
N GLU A 87 -1.17 39.77 9.66
CA GLU A 87 0.05 40.45 9.21
C GLU A 87 0.12 41.90 9.70
N LYS A 88 -1.01 42.64 9.64
CA LYS A 88 -1.10 44.01 10.18
C LYS A 88 -0.92 44.09 11.69
N LEU A 89 -1.22 43.00 12.41
CA LEU A 89 -0.98 42.88 13.84
C LEU A 89 0.45 42.41 14.17
N GLY A 90 1.32 42.31 13.17
CA GLY A 90 2.72 41.92 13.33
C GLY A 90 2.99 40.42 13.21
N TRP A 91 2.01 39.63 12.78
CA TRP A 91 2.21 38.20 12.56
C TRP A 91 3.01 37.96 11.28
N THR A 92 4.00 37.06 11.35
CA THR A 92 4.76 36.62 10.18
C THR A 92 4.18 35.32 9.60
N ASP A 93 4.56 34.97 8.38
CA ASP A 93 4.23 33.67 7.77
C ASP A 93 4.69 32.48 8.62
N GLU A 94 5.75 32.66 9.42
CA GLU A 94 6.27 31.64 10.34
C GLU A 94 5.32 31.45 11.54
N ASN A 95 4.76 32.54 12.07
CA ASN A 95 3.71 32.46 13.11
C ASN A 95 2.47 31.75 12.57
N LEU A 96 2.03 32.09 11.35
CA LEU A 96 0.88 31.47 10.68
C LEU A 96 1.12 29.98 10.38
N SER A 97 2.37 29.62 10.03
CA SER A 97 2.76 28.22 9.83
C SER A 97 2.75 27.45 11.17
N ALA A 98 3.18 28.08 12.26
CA ALA A 98 3.11 27.49 13.60
C ALA A 98 1.64 27.21 14.02
N LEU A 99 0.69 28.10 13.71
CA LEU A 99 -0.75 27.90 13.96
C LEU A 99 -1.28 26.59 13.37
N GLN A 100 -0.80 26.21 12.18
CA GLN A 100 -1.25 25.01 11.49
C GLN A 100 -0.77 23.71 12.16
N THR A 101 0.28 23.79 12.97
CA THR A 101 0.84 22.63 13.69
C THR A 101 0.16 22.36 15.03
N ASN A 102 -0.43 23.38 15.66
CA ASN A 102 -1.18 23.25 16.90
C ASN A 102 -2.63 22.84 16.60
N LYS A 103 -3.07 21.68 17.12
CA LYS A 103 -4.41 21.13 16.83
C LYS A 103 -5.55 22.03 17.28
N GLU A 104 -5.40 22.71 18.42
CA GLU A 104 -6.42 23.60 18.97
C GLU A 104 -6.51 24.88 18.13
N MET A 105 -5.37 25.51 17.84
CA MET A 105 -5.30 26.65 16.92
C MET A 105 -5.81 26.30 15.52
N LYS A 106 -5.47 25.12 14.98
CA LYS A 106 -5.97 24.64 13.69
C LYS A 106 -7.49 24.46 13.70
N SER A 107 -8.06 23.92 14.79
CA SER A 107 -9.51 23.78 14.94
C SER A 107 -10.19 25.15 15.04
N VAL A 108 -9.61 26.08 15.79
CA VAL A 108 -10.08 27.46 15.89
C VAL A 108 -10.03 28.10 14.49
N TRP A 109 -8.86 28.08 13.83
CA TRP A 109 -8.64 28.58 12.48
C TRP A 109 -9.64 28.02 11.45
N ALA A 110 -9.79 26.69 11.39
CA ALA A 110 -10.70 26.02 10.46
C ALA A 110 -12.15 26.44 10.70
N LYS A 111 -12.59 26.50 11.96
CA LYS A 111 -13.93 26.96 12.31
C LYS A 111 -14.21 28.38 11.78
N TRP A 112 -13.19 29.25 11.72
CA TRP A 112 -13.36 30.63 11.28
C TRP A 112 -13.25 30.82 9.77
N VAL A 113 -12.21 30.24 9.15
CA VAL A 113 -12.01 30.35 7.70
C VAL A 113 -13.13 29.65 6.93
N CYS A 114 -13.67 28.57 7.48
CA CYS A 114 -14.78 27.82 6.91
C CYS A 114 -16.17 28.29 7.39
N TRP A 115 -16.28 29.33 8.22
CA TRP A 115 -17.58 29.85 8.67
C TRP A 115 -18.35 30.42 7.47
N PRO A 116 -19.64 30.11 7.26
CA PRO A 116 -20.36 30.51 6.05
C PRO A 116 -20.60 32.02 5.94
N GLU A 117 -20.79 32.70 7.06
CA GLU A 117 -20.97 34.16 7.13
C GLU A 117 -19.64 34.90 7.34
N SER A 118 -19.54 36.14 6.85
CA SER A 118 -18.39 36.99 7.11
C SER A 118 -18.38 37.42 8.59
N PRO A 119 -17.25 37.29 9.32
CA PRO A 119 -17.19 37.71 10.71
C PRO A 119 -17.43 39.22 10.83
N THR A 120 -18.23 39.62 11.81
CA THR A 120 -18.41 41.04 12.17
C THR A 120 -17.14 41.58 12.85
N ASP A 121 -16.97 42.90 12.93
CA ASP A 121 -15.81 43.49 13.63
C ASP A 121 -15.74 43.09 15.11
N LYS A 122 -16.89 42.78 15.74
CA LYS A 122 -16.92 42.22 17.08
C LYS A 122 -16.36 40.80 17.12
N ASP A 123 -16.77 39.95 16.17
CA ASP A 123 -16.23 38.59 16.04
C ASP A 123 -14.71 38.65 15.85
N TRP A 124 -14.22 39.61 15.05
CA TRP A 124 -12.79 39.83 14.86
C TRP A 124 -12.03 40.18 16.14
N THR A 125 -12.56 41.05 16.98
CA THR A 125 -11.93 41.40 18.27
C THR A 125 -11.84 40.18 19.21
N ASP A 126 -12.93 39.40 19.30
CA ASP A 126 -12.95 38.19 20.15
C ASP A 126 -11.98 37.11 19.63
N ILE A 127 -11.85 37.01 18.30
CA ILE A 127 -10.91 36.13 17.62
C ILE A 127 -9.48 36.56 17.87
N GLU A 128 -9.19 37.86 17.68
CA GLU A 128 -7.87 38.44 17.89
C GLU A 128 -7.38 38.16 19.32
N GLN A 129 -8.22 38.40 20.32
CA GLN A 129 -7.89 38.09 21.72
C GLN A 129 -7.56 36.60 21.92
N LYS A 130 -8.33 35.69 21.34
CA LYS A 130 -8.05 34.24 21.44
C LYS A 130 -6.76 33.85 20.72
N PHE A 131 -6.48 34.41 19.54
CA PHE A 131 -5.23 34.15 18.83
C PHE A 131 -4.03 34.72 19.56
N MET A 132 -4.15 35.91 20.16
CA MET A 132 -3.09 36.50 20.96
C MET A 132 -2.78 35.64 22.19
N LEU A 133 -3.79 35.19 22.94
CA LEU A 133 -3.59 34.28 24.08
C LEU A 133 -2.89 32.98 23.65
N LEU A 134 -3.39 32.34 22.60
CA LEU A 134 -2.79 31.10 22.10
C LEU A 134 -1.37 31.36 21.57
N LEU A 135 -1.11 32.49 20.92
CA LEU A 135 0.22 32.86 20.43
C LEU A 135 1.18 33.14 21.57
N GLU A 136 0.76 33.82 22.62
CA GLU A 136 1.58 34.07 23.81
C GLU A 136 1.96 32.74 24.48
N GLU A 137 1.02 31.80 24.61
CA GLU A 137 1.29 30.43 25.06
C GLU A 137 2.26 29.70 24.11
N ASP A 138 2.08 29.83 22.80
CA ASP A 138 2.92 29.19 21.79
C ASP A 138 4.34 29.76 21.76
N LEU A 139 4.48 31.09 21.87
CA LEU A 139 5.73 31.82 21.95
C LEU A 139 6.47 31.51 23.25
N ALA A 140 5.76 31.39 24.37
CA ALA A 140 6.35 30.93 25.62
C ALA A 140 6.85 29.48 25.52
N ALA A 141 6.16 28.62 24.75
CA ALA A 141 6.58 27.25 24.46
C ALA A 141 7.59 27.14 23.29
N CYS A 142 7.82 28.22 22.52
CA CYS A 142 8.62 28.20 21.30
C CYS A 142 10.11 27.91 21.56
N PRO A 143 10.77 28.50 22.57
CA PRO A 143 12.11 28.08 22.97
C PRO A 143 12.15 26.58 23.26
N GLU A 144 11.09 26.06 23.91
CA GLU A 144 11.00 24.66 24.27
C GLU A 144 10.93 23.73 23.06
N ARG A 145 10.10 24.09 22.08
CA ARG A 145 9.94 23.32 20.84
C ARG A 145 11.18 23.40 19.97
N THR A 146 11.79 24.58 19.86
CA THR A 146 12.97 24.80 19.02
C THR A 146 14.15 24.00 19.57
N TRP A 147 14.40 24.06 20.89
CA TRP A 147 15.47 23.24 21.46
C TRP A 147 15.18 21.74 21.34
N LYS A 148 13.95 21.28 21.59
CA LYS A 148 13.59 19.86 21.40
C LYS A 148 13.79 19.44 19.95
N LYS A 149 13.49 20.33 19.00
CA LYS A 149 13.65 20.05 17.57
C LYS A 149 15.12 19.85 17.21
N ASP A 150 15.97 20.78 17.62
CA ASP A 150 17.40 20.74 17.35
C ASP A 150 18.05 19.49 17.97
N ARG A 151 17.69 19.15 19.21
CA ARG A 151 18.17 17.92 19.86
C ARG A 151 17.71 16.67 19.14
N ALA A 152 16.47 16.64 18.66
CA ALA A 152 15.95 15.46 17.96
C ALA A 152 16.71 15.24 16.67
N GLN A 153 17.01 16.34 15.97
CA GLN A 153 17.80 16.30 14.75
C GLN A 153 19.21 15.77 15.04
N ILE A 154 19.90 16.29 16.07
CA ILE A 154 21.24 15.82 16.45
C ILE A 154 21.23 14.31 16.78
N LEU A 155 20.30 13.88 17.63
CA LEU A 155 20.18 12.47 18.01
C LEU A 155 19.77 11.59 16.83
N SER A 156 18.87 12.07 15.97
CA SER A 156 18.47 11.41 14.72
C SER A 156 19.67 11.14 13.81
N GLU A 157 20.54 12.12 13.61
CA GLU A 157 21.78 11.97 12.84
C GLU A 157 22.69 10.90 13.46
N GLU A 158 22.87 10.90 14.78
CA GLU A 158 23.66 9.87 15.49
C GLU A 158 23.02 8.47 15.42
N PHE A 159 21.71 8.36 15.52
CA PHE A 159 21.00 7.09 15.35
C PHE A 159 21.07 6.57 13.91
N ASN A 160 21.08 7.45 12.89
CA ASN A 160 21.31 7.05 11.50
C ASN A 160 22.73 6.51 11.29
N LYS A 161 23.74 7.11 11.95
CA LYS A 161 25.09 6.55 11.97
C LYS A 161 25.09 5.17 12.62
N LEU A 162 24.38 4.98 13.73
CA LEU A 162 24.24 3.66 14.37
C LEU A 162 23.53 2.65 13.48
N LEU A 163 22.43 3.04 12.80
CA LEU A 163 21.68 2.21 11.85
C LEU A 163 22.61 1.58 10.80
N THR A 164 23.44 2.41 10.17
CA THR A 164 24.37 1.95 9.14
C THR A 164 25.47 1.03 9.70
N GLN A 165 25.87 1.22 10.96
CA GLN A 165 26.88 0.39 11.63
C GLN A 165 26.34 -0.97 12.08
N ILE A 166 25.19 -0.99 12.77
CA ILE A 166 24.68 -2.21 13.43
C ILE A 166 23.68 -3.00 12.57
N SER A 167 23.11 -2.37 11.55
CA SER A 167 22.15 -2.98 10.63
C SER A 167 22.38 -2.43 9.22
N PRO A 168 23.56 -2.67 8.63
CA PRO A 168 23.83 -2.25 7.27
C PRO A 168 22.77 -2.84 6.32
N PRO A 169 22.30 -2.07 5.33
CA PRO A 169 21.41 -2.59 4.31
C PRO A 169 22.06 -3.79 3.62
N VAL A 170 21.32 -4.89 3.50
CA VAL A 170 21.79 -6.08 2.78
C VAL A 170 21.28 -6.01 1.36
N LYS A 171 22.23 -5.97 0.41
CA LYS A 171 21.94 -5.96 -1.02
C LYS A 171 21.75 -7.38 -1.52
N PHE A 172 20.59 -7.66 -2.11
CA PHE A 172 20.27 -8.91 -2.78
C PHE A 172 20.28 -8.72 -4.29
N ILE A 173 21.14 -9.46 -4.97
CA ILE A 173 21.08 -9.60 -6.43
C ILE A 173 20.11 -10.75 -6.71
N ILE A 174 19.09 -10.47 -7.52
CA ILE A 174 17.99 -11.40 -7.77
C ILE A 174 18.09 -11.83 -9.21
N HIS A 175 18.34 -13.13 -9.40
CA HIS A 175 18.36 -13.76 -10.70
C HIS A 175 16.99 -14.36 -10.98
N HIS A 176 16.47 -14.12 -12.18
CA HIS A 176 15.24 -14.76 -12.61
C HIS A 176 15.50 -16.26 -12.79
N PRO A 177 14.75 -17.16 -12.13
CA PRO A 177 15.10 -18.59 -12.07
C PRO A 177 15.07 -19.30 -13.44
N GLN A 178 14.44 -18.69 -14.44
CA GLN A 178 14.30 -19.29 -15.77
C GLN A 178 14.37 -18.29 -16.93
N SER A 179 14.96 -17.10 -16.69
CA SER A 179 15.25 -16.17 -17.78
C SER A 179 16.69 -15.67 -17.70
N SER A 180 17.45 -15.93 -18.78
CA SER A 180 18.76 -15.34 -19.03
C SER A 180 18.67 -13.91 -19.60
N LEU A 181 17.48 -13.46 -19.97
CA LEU A 181 17.27 -12.11 -20.52
C LEU A 181 17.15 -11.05 -19.42
N TRP A 182 16.85 -11.46 -18.19
CA TRP A 182 16.68 -10.58 -17.03
C TRP A 182 17.85 -10.65 -16.06
N ASP A 183 19.08 -10.67 -16.59
CA ASP A 183 20.29 -10.83 -15.79
C ASP A 183 20.48 -9.72 -14.73
N HIS A 184 19.77 -8.59 -14.85
CA HIS A 184 19.94 -7.44 -13.96
C HIS A 184 18.61 -6.85 -13.49
N LEU A 185 17.81 -7.62 -12.75
CA LEU A 185 16.82 -7.00 -11.87
C LEU A 185 17.54 -6.03 -10.91
N PRO A 186 16.96 -4.85 -10.63
CA PRO A 186 17.57 -3.92 -9.72
C PRO A 186 17.79 -4.61 -8.36
N PRO A 187 18.95 -4.42 -7.74
CA PRO A 187 19.28 -5.09 -6.51
C PRO A 187 18.27 -4.70 -5.42
N LEU A 188 17.71 -5.69 -4.75
CA LEU A 188 16.78 -5.47 -3.65
C LEU A 188 17.57 -5.14 -2.39
N LEU A 189 17.37 -3.94 -1.85
CA LEU A 189 17.93 -3.53 -0.58
C LEU A 189 16.99 -3.95 0.55
N TYR A 190 17.49 -4.78 1.46
CA TYR A 190 16.80 -5.12 2.70
C TYR A 190 17.40 -4.33 3.84
N GLN A 191 16.56 -3.51 4.47
CA GLN A 191 16.89 -2.84 5.71
C GLN A 191 16.35 -3.67 6.88
N PRO A 192 17.22 -4.20 7.78
CA PRO A 192 16.76 -4.82 9.00
C PRO A 192 15.95 -3.83 9.85
N PRO A 193 15.05 -4.31 10.72
CA PRO A 193 14.26 -3.44 11.59
C PRO A 193 15.17 -2.60 12.48
N PHE A 194 14.83 -1.33 12.62
CA PHE A 194 15.49 -0.40 13.52
C PHE A 194 14.43 0.46 14.21
N PRO A 195 14.52 0.70 15.52
CA PRO A 195 13.51 1.47 16.24
C PRO A 195 13.50 2.94 15.77
N SER A 196 12.32 3.53 15.65
CA SER A 196 12.21 4.96 15.34
C SER A 196 12.72 5.83 16.47
N PHE A 197 12.91 7.12 16.16
CA PHE A 197 13.20 8.11 17.18
C PHE A 197 12.15 8.16 18.30
N ILE A 198 10.86 8.09 17.97
CA ILE A 198 9.78 8.10 18.97
C ILE A 198 9.91 6.90 19.92
N HIS A 199 10.30 5.73 19.42
CA HIS A 199 10.51 4.59 20.28
C HIS A 199 11.78 4.72 21.12
N LEU A 200 12.86 5.17 20.51
CA LEU A 200 14.15 5.40 21.17
C LEU A 200 14.04 6.45 22.27
N SER A 201 13.34 7.55 22.05
CA SER A 201 13.17 8.65 23.02
C SER A 201 12.40 8.24 24.27
N ASN A 202 11.67 7.13 24.23
CA ASN A 202 11.01 6.55 25.40
C ASN A 202 11.96 5.69 26.25
N TRP A 203 13.13 5.29 25.74
CA TRP A 203 14.09 4.51 26.51
C TRP A 203 14.78 5.38 27.55
N GLU A 204 14.91 4.87 28.77
CA GLU A 204 15.53 5.58 29.90
C GLU A 204 16.89 6.17 29.54
N ILE A 205 17.76 5.39 28.88
CA ILE A 205 19.09 5.82 28.43
C ILE A 205 19.08 6.98 27.42
N ILE A 206 17.97 7.17 26.69
CA ILE A 206 17.80 8.27 25.74
C ILE A 206 17.06 9.44 26.40
N GLN A 207 16.24 9.19 27.44
CA GLN A 207 15.54 10.25 28.14
C GLN A 207 16.52 11.24 28.78
N ASP A 208 17.66 10.79 29.29
CA ASP A 208 18.70 11.68 29.84
C ASP A 208 19.30 12.60 28.77
N LEU A 209 19.51 12.06 27.56
CA LEU A 209 19.99 12.81 26.39
C LEU A 209 18.92 13.76 25.83
N TRP A 210 17.65 13.44 26.03
CA TRP A 210 16.52 14.16 25.46
C TRP A 210 15.97 15.25 26.38
N LYS A 211 15.92 15.02 27.70
CA LYS A 211 15.23 15.87 28.67
C LYS A 211 16.14 16.80 29.47
N THR A 212 17.41 16.46 29.63
CA THR A 212 18.36 17.25 30.43
C THR A 212 18.82 18.46 29.64
N ASP A 213 18.82 19.68 30.18
CA ASP A 213 19.35 20.85 29.48
C ASP A 213 20.88 20.72 29.30
N LEU A 214 21.31 20.30 28.12
CA LEU A 214 22.70 19.99 27.78
C LEU A 214 23.06 20.77 26.54
N THR A 215 24.29 21.26 26.47
CA THR A 215 24.80 21.80 25.22
C THR A 215 24.89 20.70 24.16
N LYS A 216 24.93 21.09 22.87
CA LYS A 216 25.14 20.13 21.78
C LYS A 216 26.36 19.24 22.00
N LEU A 217 27.47 19.82 22.47
CA LEU A 217 28.71 19.09 22.70
C LEU A 217 28.56 18.07 23.84
N ASP A 218 28.00 18.49 24.98
CA ASP A 218 27.79 17.62 26.13
C ASP A 218 26.85 16.46 25.80
N MET A 219 25.81 16.72 25.00
CA MET A 219 24.90 15.68 24.53
C MET A 219 25.61 14.63 23.65
N LEU A 220 26.51 15.05 22.75
CA LEU A 220 27.26 14.12 21.92
C LEU A 220 28.25 13.29 22.75
N VAL A 221 28.93 13.91 23.73
CA VAL A 221 29.81 13.21 24.68
C VAL A 221 29.02 12.19 25.50
N LEU A 222 27.83 12.57 25.98
CA LEU A 222 26.96 11.68 26.73
C LEU A 222 26.39 10.56 25.84
N PHE A 223 26.05 10.86 24.58
CA PHE A 223 25.60 9.87 23.60
C PHE A 223 26.70 8.83 23.35
N ASP A 224 27.95 9.28 23.15
CA ASP A 224 29.10 8.41 22.99
C ASP A 224 29.38 7.55 24.22
N THR A 225 29.24 8.15 25.42
CA THR A 225 29.32 7.43 26.70
C THR A 225 28.28 6.31 26.78
N HIS A 226 27.08 6.53 26.25
CA HIS A 226 26.00 5.55 26.23
C HIS A 226 25.94 4.67 24.97
N ARG A 227 26.83 4.88 23.99
CA ARG A 227 26.73 4.27 22.64
C ARG A 227 26.62 2.75 22.68
N GLN A 228 27.45 2.07 23.47
CA GLN A 228 27.43 0.60 23.58
C GLN A 228 26.12 0.09 24.18
N ASN A 229 25.59 0.77 25.21
CA ASN A 229 24.34 0.41 25.84
C ASN A 229 23.15 0.64 24.89
N ILE A 230 23.15 1.74 24.14
CA ILE A 230 22.16 2.03 23.09
C ILE A 230 22.18 0.94 22.02
N GLN A 231 23.36 0.57 21.51
CA GLN A 231 23.52 -0.50 20.54
C GLN A 231 23.01 -1.84 21.08
N ALA A 232 23.36 -2.20 22.32
CA ALA A 232 22.89 -3.42 22.97
C ALA A 232 21.37 -3.43 23.12
N ALA A 233 20.76 -2.30 23.50
CA ALA A 233 19.31 -2.15 23.60
C ALA A 233 18.62 -2.32 22.23
N ILE A 234 19.18 -1.76 21.14
CA ILE A 234 18.66 -1.97 19.77
C ILE A 234 18.75 -3.44 19.35
N VAL A 235 19.88 -4.10 19.62
CA VAL A 235 20.05 -5.53 19.32
C VAL A 235 19.06 -6.39 20.11
N ASN A 236 18.85 -6.10 21.40
CA ASN A 236 17.89 -6.80 22.24
C ASN A 236 16.44 -6.57 21.78
N TRP A 237 16.09 -5.34 21.42
CA TRP A 237 14.79 -4.99 20.85
C TRP A 237 14.50 -5.78 19.58
N LYS A 238 15.45 -5.80 18.63
CA LYS A 238 15.35 -6.58 17.38
C LYS A 238 15.18 -8.07 17.66
N ARG A 239 15.98 -8.62 18.57
CA ARG A 239 15.89 -10.03 18.99
C ARG A 239 14.54 -10.36 19.63
N GLY A 240 13.94 -9.42 20.37
CA GLY A 240 12.60 -9.53 20.94
C GLY A 240 11.54 -9.69 19.86
N ILE A 241 11.55 -8.82 18.85
CA ILE A 241 10.64 -8.91 17.69
C ILE A 241 10.82 -10.24 16.95
N GLU A 242 12.05 -10.59 16.60
CA GLU A 242 12.36 -11.86 15.91
C GLU A 242 11.89 -13.08 16.72
N SER A 243 12.13 -13.07 18.03
CA SER A 243 11.73 -14.18 18.91
C SER A 243 10.22 -14.29 19.03
N HIS A 244 9.49 -13.17 19.09
CA HIS A 244 8.04 -13.15 19.07
C HIS A 244 7.49 -13.80 17.80
N PHE A 245 7.89 -13.32 16.62
CA PHE A 245 7.41 -13.88 15.35
C PHE A 245 7.83 -15.35 15.16
N ALA A 246 9.06 -15.70 15.55
CA ALA A 246 9.50 -17.09 15.50
C ALA A 246 8.66 -17.98 16.42
N SER A 247 8.29 -17.50 17.62
CA SER A 247 7.43 -18.25 18.55
C SER A 247 6.04 -18.55 17.95
N LEU A 248 5.45 -17.59 17.22
CA LEU A 248 4.16 -17.79 16.54
C LEU A 248 4.24 -18.93 15.51
N VAL A 249 5.35 -19.02 14.77
CA VAL A 249 5.62 -20.09 13.82
C VAL A 249 5.78 -21.44 14.54
N TYR A 250 6.54 -21.49 15.63
CA TYR A 250 6.79 -22.74 16.36
C TYR A 250 5.53 -23.31 17.04
N ILE A 251 4.75 -22.46 17.73
CA ILE A 251 3.54 -22.87 18.47
C ILE A 251 2.54 -23.54 17.53
N LYS A 252 2.29 -22.95 16.36
CA LYS A 252 1.31 -23.47 15.40
C LYS A 252 1.80 -24.67 14.60
N ARG A 253 3.11 -24.87 14.46
CA ARG A 253 3.67 -26.07 13.80
C ARG A 253 3.56 -27.33 14.66
N ARG A 254 3.86 -27.21 15.97
CA ARG A 254 3.79 -28.34 16.90
C ARG A 254 2.39 -28.94 17.05
N SER A 255 1.33 -28.16 16.82
CA SER A 255 -0.04 -28.62 17.04
C SER A 255 -0.64 -29.44 15.90
N ARG A 256 -0.02 -29.50 14.70
CA ARG A 256 -0.67 -30.15 13.54
C ARG A 256 0.24 -30.91 12.58
N VAL A 257 1.56 -30.74 12.60
CA VAL A 257 2.45 -31.40 11.62
C VAL A 257 3.74 -31.84 12.31
N PRO A 258 4.20 -33.10 12.15
CA PRO A 258 5.55 -33.51 12.54
C PRO A 258 6.55 -32.58 11.87
N CYS A 259 7.12 -31.67 12.66
CA CYS A 259 8.00 -30.63 12.17
C CYS A 259 9.34 -31.29 11.83
N HIS A 260 9.52 -31.74 10.58
CA HIS A 260 10.87 -31.97 10.07
C HIS A 260 11.66 -30.70 10.32
N THR A 261 12.79 -30.86 11.02
CA THR A 261 13.74 -29.82 11.40
C THR A 261 13.82 -28.82 10.26
N VAL A 262 13.33 -27.61 10.51
CA VAL A 262 13.41 -26.51 9.55
C VAL A 262 14.89 -26.24 9.41
N ASN A 263 15.52 -26.87 8.43
CA ASN A 263 16.91 -26.60 8.16
C ASN A 263 16.92 -25.17 7.61
N PRO A 264 17.51 -24.19 8.32
CA PRO A 264 17.45 -22.77 7.97
C PRO A 264 18.31 -22.44 6.73
N THR A 265 18.57 -23.44 5.89
CA THR A 265 19.21 -23.29 4.59
C THR A 265 18.25 -22.56 3.65
N LEU A 266 18.34 -21.23 3.64
CA LEU A 266 17.81 -20.45 2.52
C LEU A 266 18.59 -20.88 1.27
N LEU A 267 17.87 -21.25 0.20
CA LEU A 267 18.54 -21.54 -1.07
C LEU A 267 19.23 -20.27 -1.55
N GLN A 268 20.54 -20.36 -1.68
CA GLN A 268 21.41 -19.31 -2.19
C GLN A 268 21.53 -19.52 -3.70
N PHE A 269 20.86 -18.70 -4.50
CA PHE A 269 21.19 -18.60 -5.92
C PHE A 269 22.50 -17.82 -6.01
N GLU A 270 23.61 -18.55 -6.14
CA GLU A 270 24.88 -18.17 -6.77
C GLU A 270 25.63 -16.90 -6.30
N SER A 271 25.23 -16.23 -5.22
CA SER A 271 26.12 -15.23 -4.59
C SER A 271 27.31 -15.95 -3.95
N LYS A 272 28.54 -15.71 -4.44
CA LYS A 272 29.79 -16.25 -3.87
C LYS A 272 30.02 -15.91 -2.38
N ALA A 273 29.26 -14.97 -1.80
CA ALA A 273 29.26 -14.68 -0.38
C ALA A 273 27.90 -15.02 0.25
N ASN A 274 27.91 -15.76 1.36
CA ASN A 274 26.72 -16.08 2.14
C ASN A 274 26.17 -14.80 2.79
N SER A 275 25.33 -14.06 2.06
CA SER A 275 24.71 -12.79 2.50
C SER A 275 23.85 -12.92 3.76
N PHE A 276 23.59 -14.15 4.20
CA PHE A 276 22.84 -14.48 5.42
C PHE A 276 23.73 -15.02 6.55
N LYS A 277 25.06 -15.05 6.40
CA LYS A 277 25.95 -15.65 7.40
C LYS A 277 25.77 -15.04 8.79
N ASP A 278 25.55 -13.73 8.84
CA ASP A 278 25.44 -12.94 10.08
C ASP A 278 24.02 -12.99 10.68
N TYR A 279 23.07 -13.66 10.01
CA TYR A 279 21.70 -13.78 10.50
C TYR A 279 21.53 -15.00 11.40
N THR A 280 20.78 -14.78 12.48
CA THR A 280 20.33 -15.86 13.38
C THR A 280 19.43 -16.84 12.62
N ASP A 281 19.37 -18.09 13.07
CA ASP A 281 18.51 -19.10 12.44
C ASP A 281 17.02 -18.73 12.50
N LYS A 282 16.60 -18.04 13.58
CA LYS A 282 15.26 -17.47 13.69
C LYS A 282 15.00 -16.46 12.58
N HIS A 283 15.94 -15.56 12.34
CA HIS A 283 15.82 -14.56 11.28
C HIS A 283 15.80 -15.21 9.89
N LYS A 284 16.70 -16.16 9.62
CA LYS A 284 16.70 -16.94 8.36
C LYS A 284 15.37 -17.66 8.13
N MET A 285 14.80 -18.27 9.17
CA MET A 285 13.47 -18.90 9.11
C MET A 285 12.39 -17.87 8.77
N LEU A 286 12.36 -16.72 9.45
CA LEU A 286 11.37 -15.68 9.22
C LEU A 286 11.45 -15.08 7.80
N LEU A 287 12.64 -15.09 7.20
CA LEU A 287 12.85 -14.67 5.82
C LEU A 287 12.50 -15.71 4.75
N GLN A 288 11.96 -16.88 5.12
CA GLN A 288 11.49 -17.85 4.11
C GLN A 288 10.24 -17.33 3.40
N GLY A 289 10.17 -17.51 2.07
CA GLY A 289 9.07 -17.00 1.24
C GLY A 289 7.68 -17.61 1.55
N ASN A 290 7.64 -18.71 2.31
CA ASN A 290 6.41 -19.34 2.76
C ASN A 290 6.00 -18.96 4.18
N ILE A 291 6.77 -18.15 4.92
CA ILE A 291 6.38 -17.73 6.28
C ILE A 291 5.56 -16.44 6.18
N LEU A 292 4.27 -16.57 6.53
CA LEU A 292 3.27 -15.53 6.38
C LEU A 292 2.50 -15.32 7.68
N PHE A 293 2.11 -14.08 7.91
CA PHE A 293 1.36 -13.60 9.06
C PHE A 293 0.11 -12.87 8.58
N TYR A 294 -0.76 -12.51 9.51
CA TYR A 294 -1.86 -11.59 9.30
C TYR A 294 -2.10 -10.75 10.55
N ASN A 295 -2.74 -9.59 10.37
CA ASN A 295 -3.13 -8.70 11.45
C ASN A 295 -4.60 -8.97 11.83
N THR A 296 -4.88 -9.25 13.10
CA THR A 296 -6.24 -9.51 13.61
C THR A 296 -7.12 -8.28 13.70
N LYS A 297 -6.54 -7.07 13.70
CA LYS A 297 -7.31 -5.81 13.69
C LYS A 297 -7.95 -5.53 12.33
N ASN A 298 -7.46 -6.11 11.24
CA ASN A 298 -8.05 -5.93 9.93
C ASN A 298 -9.33 -6.77 9.84
N SER A 299 -10.49 -6.12 9.91
CA SER A 299 -11.82 -6.74 9.93
C SER A 299 -12.28 -7.29 8.57
N SER A 300 -11.35 -7.61 7.65
CA SER A 300 -11.71 -8.21 6.38
C SER A 300 -12.18 -9.65 6.58
N LEU A 301 -13.23 -10.06 5.85
CA LEU A 301 -13.76 -11.42 5.89
C LEU A 301 -12.68 -12.50 5.71
N LEU A 302 -11.66 -12.20 4.90
CA LEU A 302 -10.48 -13.02 4.73
C LEU A 302 -9.23 -12.24 5.14
N PRO A 303 -8.36 -12.78 6.02
CA PRO A 303 -7.12 -12.13 6.38
C PRO A 303 -6.21 -11.94 5.16
N ILE A 304 -5.56 -10.78 5.08
CA ILE A 304 -4.57 -10.49 4.04
C ILE A 304 -3.23 -11.08 4.48
N PRO A 305 -2.59 -11.97 3.69
CA PRO A 305 -1.27 -12.48 4.02
C PRO A 305 -0.22 -11.37 4.02
N ILE A 306 0.71 -11.44 4.96
CA ILE A 306 1.79 -10.47 5.10
C ILE A 306 3.08 -11.24 5.38
N THR A 307 4.14 -10.93 4.64
CA THR A 307 5.46 -11.59 4.77
C THR A 307 6.27 -10.94 5.87
N TYR A 308 7.23 -11.61 6.51
CA TYR A 308 7.98 -10.99 7.61
C TYR A 308 8.59 -9.62 7.24
N GLY A 309 9.26 -9.49 6.09
CA GLY A 309 9.86 -8.22 5.67
C GLY A 309 8.84 -7.09 5.46
N LYS A 310 7.74 -7.33 4.73
CA LYS A 310 6.68 -6.33 4.51
C LYS A 310 5.82 -6.09 5.74
N THR A 311 5.59 -7.13 6.55
CA THR A 311 4.87 -7.05 7.84
C THR A 311 5.64 -6.17 8.78
N LEU A 312 6.93 -6.43 8.94
CA LEU A 312 7.83 -5.63 9.75
C LEU A 312 7.91 -4.22 9.21
N TYR A 313 8.08 -4.03 7.90
CA TYR A 313 8.10 -2.71 7.31
C TYR A 313 6.79 -1.95 7.59
N LYS A 314 5.64 -2.55 7.30
CA LYS A 314 4.34 -1.89 7.49
C LYS A 314 3.97 -1.72 8.97
N ILE A 315 4.23 -2.71 9.83
CA ILE A 315 4.08 -2.61 11.29
C ILE A 315 4.87 -1.42 11.79
N LEU A 316 6.14 -1.39 11.41
CA LEU A 316 7.03 -0.40 11.91
C LEU A 316 6.64 0.95 11.31
N GLN A 317 6.25 1.06 10.05
CA GLN A 317 5.80 2.34 9.47
C GLN A 317 4.50 2.84 10.11
N ASP A 318 3.47 1.99 10.19
CA ASP A 318 2.15 2.33 10.74
C ASP A 318 2.19 2.59 12.25
N SER A 319 3.13 1.97 12.97
CA SER A 319 3.38 2.23 14.40
C SER A 319 4.41 3.34 14.63
N GLY A 320 4.91 3.98 13.55
CA GLY A 320 5.91 5.04 13.63
C GLY A 320 7.29 4.59 14.14
N LEU A 321 7.67 3.34 13.92
CA LEU A 321 8.87 2.60 14.36
C LEU A 321 9.90 2.30 13.28
N ILE A 322 9.69 2.53 11.97
CA ILE A 322 10.85 2.61 11.05
C ILE A 322 11.30 4.05 11.06
N ALA A 323 12.57 4.25 11.35
CA ALA A 323 13.30 5.44 10.93
C ALA A 323 13.28 5.51 9.38
N SER A 324 12.22 6.03 8.77
CA SER A 324 12.43 6.80 7.54
C SER A 324 13.32 7.98 7.93
N PRO A 325 14.32 8.38 7.12
CA PRO A 325 15.06 9.62 7.36
C PRO A 325 14.14 10.80 7.71
N ASP A 326 12.95 10.84 7.10
CA ASP A 326 11.93 11.86 7.32
C ASP A 326 11.06 11.64 8.57
N SER A 327 10.98 10.41 9.10
CA SER A 327 10.18 10.08 10.29
C SER A 327 10.86 10.43 11.61
N LEU A 328 12.15 10.79 11.55
CA LEU A 328 12.91 11.24 12.70
C LEU A 328 12.66 12.74 12.99
N ILE A 329 11.79 13.39 12.20
CA ILE A 329 11.40 14.77 12.42
C ILE A 329 10.49 14.85 13.67
N PRO A 330 10.89 15.61 14.69
CA PRO A 330 10.10 15.83 15.91
C PRO A 330 8.82 16.61 15.57
N GLY A 331 7.67 16.09 16.04
CA GLY A 331 6.36 16.71 15.84
C GLY A 331 5.22 15.75 15.46
N SER A 332 5.54 14.49 15.13
CA SER A 332 4.50 13.49 14.87
C SER A 332 3.80 13.07 16.17
N THR A 333 2.53 13.44 16.31
CA THR A 333 1.69 13.25 17.51
C THR A 333 1.15 11.83 17.69
N SER A 334 1.62 10.84 16.93
CA SER A 334 1.12 9.45 17.05
C SER A 334 1.73 8.74 18.26
N LEU A 335 1.05 8.90 19.41
CA LEU A 335 1.41 8.46 20.76
C LEU A 335 1.14 6.97 21.04
N THR A 336 1.60 6.04 20.22
CA THR A 336 1.64 4.62 20.66
C THR A 336 3.07 4.19 20.94
N PRO A 337 3.56 4.31 22.19
CA PRO A 337 4.96 4.03 22.54
C PRO A 337 5.33 2.55 22.41
N GLN A 338 4.35 1.64 22.42
CA GLN A 338 4.60 0.21 22.43
C GLN A 338 4.07 -0.50 21.19
N VAL A 339 4.96 -1.23 20.51
CA VAL A 339 4.63 -2.12 19.40
C VAL A 339 3.73 -3.22 19.93
N ASN A 340 2.43 -3.17 19.62
CA ASN A 340 1.55 -4.26 20.00
C ASN A 340 1.71 -5.43 19.02
N LEU A 341 2.70 -6.29 19.28
CA LEU A 341 2.97 -7.46 18.44
C LEU A 341 1.91 -8.58 18.58
N SER A 342 1.03 -8.51 19.58
CA SER A 342 0.00 -9.55 19.84
C SER A 342 -1.12 -9.58 18.79
N VAL A 343 -1.27 -8.50 18.02
CA VAL A 343 -2.25 -8.42 16.93
C VAL A 343 -1.81 -9.25 15.70
N TYR A 344 -0.57 -9.72 15.67
CA TYR A 344 -0.05 -10.53 14.58
C TYR A 344 -0.13 -12.01 14.91
N ASN A 345 -0.61 -12.77 13.94
CA ASN A 345 -0.73 -14.22 14.04
C ASN A 345 -0.11 -14.92 12.84
N PHE A 346 0.42 -16.12 13.07
CA PHE A 346 0.93 -16.96 11.99
C PHE A 346 -0.21 -17.45 11.11
N TYR A 347 -0.11 -17.21 9.80
CA TYR A 347 -1.13 -17.57 8.83
C TYR A 347 -0.88 -18.97 8.27
N LEU A 348 -1.34 -20.00 8.97
CA LEU A 348 -1.08 -21.39 8.61
C LEU A 348 -1.57 -21.75 7.20
N GLU A 349 -2.77 -21.32 6.81
CA GLU A 349 -3.32 -21.63 5.48
C GLU A 349 -2.48 -20.99 4.37
N ALA A 350 -2.14 -19.70 4.51
CA ALA A 350 -1.27 -19.02 3.57
C ALA A 350 0.13 -19.67 3.50
N HIS A 351 0.66 -20.14 4.62
CA HIS A 351 1.92 -20.89 4.66
C HIS A 351 1.85 -22.18 3.83
N LEU A 352 0.76 -22.95 3.95
CA LEU A 352 0.58 -24.19 3.21
C LEU A 352 0.45 -23.95 1.71
N VAL A 353 -0.35 -22.95 1.32
CA VAL A 353 -0.48 -22.50 -0.07
C VAL A 353 0.89 -22.08 -0.62
N ALA A 354 1.57 -21.16 0.05
CA ALA A 354 2.88 -20.67 -0.37
C ALA A 354 3.90 -21.80 -0.53
N ARG A 355 3.93 -22.77 0.39
CA ARG A 355 4.80 -23.95 0.30
C ARG A 355 4.49 -24.81 -0.92
N ALA A 356 3.22 -25.03 -1.24
CA ALA A 356 2.82 -25.80 -2.42
C ALA A 356 3.19 -25.07 -3.71
N LEU A 357 2.93 -23.76 -3.78
CA LEU A 357 3.31 -22.91 -4.92
C LEU A 357 4.84 -22.94 -5.15
N MET A 358 5.64 -22.71 -4.10
CA MET A 358 7.11 -22.77 -4.17
C MET A 358 7.63 -24.16 -4.58
N LYS A 359 6.97 -25.23 -4.12
CA LYS A 359 7.30 -26.60 -4.56
C LYS A 359 7.01 -26.79 -6.05
N SER A 360 5.91 -26.24 -6.56
CA SER A 360 5.55 -26.34 -7.99
C SER A 360 6.52 -25.60 -8.92
N MET A 361 7.20 -24.57 -8.39
CA MET A 361 8.25 -23.82 -9.08
C MET A 361 9.66 -24.39 -8.86
N TYR A 362 9.79 -25.55 -8.19
CA TYR A 362 11.07 -26.17 -7.84
C TYR A 362 12.01 -25.31 -6.97
N ILE A 363 11.45 -24.37 -6.21
CA ILE A 363 12.20 -23.48 -5.29
C ILE A 363 11.66 -23.53 -3.84
N PRO A 364 11.55 -24.72 -3.22
CA PRO A 364 10.85 -24.92 -1.96
C PRO A 364 11.45 -24.19 -0.74
N LYS A 365 12.68 -23.67 -0.86
CA LYS A 365 13.37 -22.91 0.21
C LYS A 365 13.74 -21.49 -0.22
N ALA A 366 13.05 -20.93 -1.22
CA ALA A 366 13.28 -19.54 -1.61
C ALA A 366 13.06 -18.57 -0.44
N SER A 367 13.86 -17.52 -0.42
CA SER A 367 13.66 -16.41 0.51
C SER A 367 12.49 -15.53 0.07
N TYR A 368 11.92 -14.81 1.02
CA TYR A 368 10.96 -13.74 0.77
C TYR A 368 11.55 -12.66 -0.16
N HIS A 369 12.84 -12.34 -0.03
CA HIS A 369 13.52 -11.36 -0.89
C HIS A 369 13.48 -11.78 -2.35
N LEU A 370 13.76 -13.05 -2.65
CA LEU A 370 13.62 -13.59 -4.00
C LEU A 370 12.16 -13.43 -4.49
N MET A 371 11.19 -13.84 -3.67
CA MET A 371 9.78 -13.73 -4.04
C MET A 371 9.32 -12.28 -4.30
N VAL A 372 9.87 -11.29 -3.59
CA VAL A 372 9.52 -9.88 -3.79
C VAL A 372 10.28 -9.23 -4.93
N GLY A 373 11.55 -9.56 -5.14
CA GLY A 373 12.29 -8.98 -6.27
C GLY A 373 11.81 -9.46 -7.63
N LEU A 374 11.14 -10.62 -7.69
CA LEU A 374 10.39 -11.04 -8.88
C LEU A 374 9.13 -10.18 -9.12
N GLY A 375 8.77 -9.31 -8.19
CA GLY A 375 7.74 -8.29 -8.37
C GLY A 375 6.35 -8.87 -8.65
N GLY A 376 5.71 -8.34 -9.68
CA GLY A 376 4.40 -8.77 -10.18
C GLY A 376 4.46 -9.84 -11.26
N ASP A 377 5.60 -10.49 -11.48
CA ASP A 377 5.79 -11.42 -12.59
C ASP A 377 5.06 -12.77 -12.41
N PHE A 378 4.42 -13.00 -11.26
CA PHE A 378 3.73 -14.25 -11.00
C PHE A 378 2.36 -14.29 -11.67
N GLN A 379 2.00 -15.47 -12.17
CA GLN A 379 0.69 -15.75 -12.73
C GLN A 379 0.13 -17.05 -12.19
N CYS A 380 -1.17 -17.07 -11.85
CA CYS A 380 -1.87 -18.30 -11.52
C CYS A 380 -2.05 -19.13 -12.79
N LYS A 381 -1.32 -20.22 -12.94
CA LYS A 381 -1.43 -21.08 -14.12
C LYS A 381 -2.67 -21.97 -14.10
N ARG A 382 -3.56 -21.85 -13.13
CA ARG A 382 -4.81 -22.62 -13.08
C ARG A 382 -6.04 -21.79 -13.45
N CYS A 383 -5.94 -20.47 -13.47
CA CYS A 383 -6.98 -19.57 -13.95
C CYS A 383 -7.00 -19.48 -15.49
N LEU A 384 -8.15 -19.02 -16.02
CA LEU A 384 -8.35 -18.77 -17.45
C LEU A 384 -7.85 -17.40 -17.87
N ASP A 385 -8.00 -16.42 -16.99
CA ASP A 385 -7.72 -14.99 -17.18
C ASP A 385 -6.69 -14.51 -16.16
N ALA A 386 -5.66 -15.33 -15.96
CA ALA A 386 -4.70 -15.09 -14.90
C ALA A 386 -3.94 -13.78 -15.13
N GLN A 387 -4.12 -12.82 -14.23
CA GLN A 387 -3.40 -11.56 -14.25
C GLN A 387 -2.01 -11.72 -13.62
N GLN A 388 -1.12 -10.80 -13.98
CA GLN A 388 0.11 -10.56 -13.25
C GLN A 388 -0.22 -10.14 -11.82
N VAL A 389 0.41 -10.80 -10.86
CA VAL A 389 0.17 -10.58 -9.44
C VAL A 389 1.49 -10.67 -8.68
N THR A 390 1.57 -9.96 -7.56
CA THR A 390 2.68 -10.14 -6.62
C THR A 390 2.59 -11.51 -5.93
N TRP A 391 3.70 -11.95 -5.34
CA TRP A 391 3.73 -13.20 -4.55
C TRP A 391 2.61 -13.30 -3.50
N VAL A 392 2.38 -12.21 -2.75
CA VAL A 392 1.35 -12.16 -1.70
C VAL A 392 -0.05 -12.21 -2.28
N GLU A 393 -0.28 -11.53 -3.40
CA GLU A 393 -1.57 -11.54 -4.10
C GLU A 393 -1.87 -12.91 -4.69
N LEU A 394 -0.86 -13.61 -5.24
CA LEU A 394 -1.02 -14.97 -5.72
C LEU A 394 -1.42 -15.94 -4.61
N ILE A 395 -0.75 -15.88 -3.45
CA ILE A 395 -1.11 -16.71 -2.30
C ILE A 395 -2.56 -16.39 -1.85
N ARG A 396 -2.89 -15.10 -1.73
CA ARG A 396 -4.23 -14.66 -1.37
C ARG A 396 -5.27 -15.16 -2.38
N HIS A 397 -4.96 -15.11 -3.66
CA HIS A 397 -5.82 -15.59 -4.74
C HIS A 397 -6.19 -17.07 -4.56
N TYR A 398 -5.22 -17.93 -4.25
CA TYR A 398 -5.49 -19.35 -3.99
C TYR A 398 -6.37 -19.58 -2.75
N ILE A 399 -6.16 -18.81 -1.67
CA ILE A 399 -7.00 -18.89 -0.46
C ILE A 399 -8.45 -18.46 -0.77
N VAL A 400 -8.61 -17.30 -1.41
CA VAL A 400 -9.92 -16.76 -1.78
C VAL A 400 -10.65 -17.73 -2.71
N ALA A 401 -9.95 -18.28 -3.71
CA ALA A 401 -10.53 -19.24 -4.64
C ALA A 401 -10.95 -20.54 -3.94
N SER A 402 -10.18 -21.02 -2.98
CA SER A 402 -10.54 -22.20 -2.19
C SER A 402 -11.76 -21.97 -1.29
N GLU A 403 -11.90 -20.79 -0.70
CA GLU A 403 -13.07 -20.43 0.12
C GLU A 403 -14.32 -20.21 -0.73
N ALA A 404 -14.17 -19.56 -1.89
CA ALA A 404 -15.24 -19.43 -2.87
C ALA A 404 -15.71 -20.81 -3.35
N PHE A 405 -14.79 -21.74 -3.62
CA PHE A 405 -15.13 -23.12 -3.95
C PHE A 405 -15.95 -23.81 -2.85
N LYS A 406 -15.54 -23.72 -1.58
CA LYS A 406 -16.29 -24.32 -0.45
C LYS A 406 -17.71 -23.75 -0.36
N THR A 407 -17.86 -22.46 -0.60
CA THR A 407 -19.17 -21.78 -0.59
C THR A 407 -20.04 -22.28 -1.73
N ASN A 408 -19.50 -22.30 -2.96
CA ASN A 408 -20.22 -22.75 -4.16
C ASN A 408 -20.55 -24.25 -4.09
N GLN A 409 -19.67 -25.09 -3.55
CA GLN A 409 -19.91 -26.52 -3.41
C GLN A 409 -21.09 -26.82 -2.48
N LYS A 410 -21.32 -26.01 -1.43
CA LYS A 410 -22.50 -26.13 -0.56
C LYS A 410 -23.78 -25.78 -1.32
N ALA A 411 -23.79 -24.66 -2.04
CA ALA A 411 -24.93 -24.26 -2.87
C ALA A 411 -25.24 -25.32 -3.93
N PHE A 412 -24.19 -25.91 -4.50
CA PHE A 412 -24.30 -26.98 -5.48
C PHE A 412 -24.99 -28.23 -4.94
N ARG A 413 -24.55 -28.73 -3.77
CA ARG A 413 -25.18 -29.90 -3.12
C ARG A 413 -26.66 -29.69 -2.82
N LEU A 414 -27.07 -28.44 -2.55
CA LEU A 414 -28.47 -28.10 -2.30
C LEU A 414 -29.33 -28.07 -3.57
N ALA A 415 -28.74 -27.73 -4.72
CA ALA A 415 -29.45 -27.67 -5.99
C ALA A 415 -29.70 -29.06 -6.62
N ASN A 416 -29.17 -30.13 -6.03
CA ASN A 416 -29.31 -31.53 -6.47
C ASN A 416 -29.02 -31.75 -7.97
N LYS A 417 -28.06 -31.01 -8.53
CA LYS A 417 -27.57 -31.23 -9.89
C LYS A 417 -26.44 -32.25 -9.87
N ASP A 418 -26.30 -33.06 -10.92
CA ASP A 418 -25.20 -34.03 -11.10
C ASP A 418 -24.04 -33.46 -11.92
N ILE A 419 -23.74 -32.18 -11.73
CA ILE A 419 -22.63 -31.48 -12.38
C ILE A 419 -21.39 -31.55 -11.48
N MET A 420 -20.34 -32.25 -11.90
CA MET A 420 -19.09 -32.21 -11.17
C MET A 420 -18.51 -30.78 -11.16
N TYR A 421 -18.02 -30.33 -10.00
CA TYR A 421 -17.33 -29.05 -9.85
C TYR A 421 -16.08 -29.26 -9.00
N ARG A 422 -14.90 -29.16 -9.61
CA ARG A 422 -13.60 -29.40 -8.98
C ARG A 422 -12.93 -28.09 -8.58
N ASN A 423 -12.24 -28.11 -7.44
CA ASN A 423 -11.44 -26.98 -7.00
C ASN A 423 -10.11 -26.95 -7.76
N MET A 424 -10.03 -26.14 -8.81
CA MET A 424 -8.78 -25.97 -9.54
C MET A 424 -7.66 -25.41 -8.67
N HIS A 425 -7.97 -24.73 -7.56
CA HIS A 425 -6.97 -24.15 -6.67
C HIS A 425 -6.61 -25.08 -5.51
N ASP A 426 -7.10 -26.32 -5.50
CA ASP A 426 -6.70 -27.31 -4.50
C ASP A 426 -5.22 -27.70 -4.70
N ILE A 427 -4.41 -27.42 -3.69
CA ILE A 427 -2.97 -27.66 -3.67
C ILE A 427 -2.60 -29.15 -3.66
N HIS A 428 -3.56 -30.02 -3.33
CA HIS A 428 -3.39 -31.48 -3.29
C HIS A 428 -3.91 -32.18 -4.54
N LEU A 429 -4.61 -31.47 -5.41
CA LEU A 429 -5.16 -32.05 -6.63
C LEU A 429 -4.03 -32.38 -7.61
N PRO A 430 -3.88 -33.65 -8.05
CA PRO A 430 -2.80 -34.08 -8.95
C PRO A 430 -3.10 -33.67 -10.39
N ILE A 431 -3.17 -32.37 -10.65
CA ILE A 431 -3.29 -31.82 -12.00
C ILE A 431 -1.87 -31.71 -12.57
N LYS A 432 -1.66 -32.20 -13.80
CA LYS A 432 -0.38 -32.07 -14.52
C LYS A 432 0.03 -30.62 -14.78
N ARG A 433 -0.91 -29.66 -14.64
CA ARG A 433 -0.71 -28.25 -14.93
C ARG A 433 0.05 -27.58 -13.78
N PRO A 434 1.06 -26.73 -14.07
CA PRO A 434 1.73 -25.95 -13.04
C PRO A 434 0.74 -25.06 -12.29
N MET A 435 1.05 -24.78 -11.02
CA MET A 435 0.23 -23.87 -10.20
C MET A 435 0.58 -22.41 -10.48
N VAL A 436 1.86 -22.17 -10.73
CA VAL A 436 2.45 -20.84 -10.90
C VAL A 436 3.28 -20.86 -12.17
N GLY A 437 3.32 -19.73 -12.86
CA GLY A 437 4.30 -19.45 -13.89
C GLY A 437 4.68 -17.98 -13.86
N PHE A 438 5.57 -17.62 -14.78
CA PHE A 438 6.21 -16.32 -14.84
C PHE A 438 5.84 -15.64 -16.16
N CYS A 439 5.24 -14.47 -16.10
CA CYS A 439 4.81 -13.76 -17.31
C CYS A 439 5.96 -13.40 -18.24
N SER A 440 7.17 -13.23 -17.69
CA SER A 440 8.39 -12.95 -18.46
C SER A 440 8.87 -14.10 -19.36
N ILE A 441 8.49 -15.35 -19.06
CA ILE A 441 8.96 -16.54 -19.78
C ILE A 441 7.87 -17.14 -20.64
N ASP A 442 6.64 -17.14 -20.13
CA ASP A 442 5.53 -17.69 -20.87
C ASP A 442 5.32 -16.83 -22.11
N PRO A 443 5.46 -17.40 -23.32
CA PRO A 443 5.19 -16.64 -24.54
C PRO A 443 3.80 -16.04 -24.39
N PRO A 444 3.60 -14.75 -24.75
CA PRO A 444 2.32 -14.08 -24.58
C PRO A 444 1.26 -15.00 -25.17
N GLN A 445 0.54 -15.65 -24.26
CA GLN A 445 -0.11 -16.93 -24.53
C GLN A 445 -1.09 -16.68 -25.65
N GLU A 446 -0.72 -17.07 -26.88
CA GLU A 446 -1.16 -16.45 -28.14
C GLU A 446 -2.37 -15.59 -27.87
N LEU A 447 -2.11 -14.33 -27.50
CA LEU A 447 -3.14 -13.38 -27.06
C LEU A 447 -4.12 -13.38 -28.20
N GLY A 448 -5.17 -14.20 -28.06
CA GLY A 448 -6.02 -14.56 -29.17
C GLY A 448 -6.40 -13.23 -29.77
N GLY A 449 -5.99 -13.00 -31.03
CA GLY A 449 -6.03 -11.67 -31.63
C GLY A 449 -7.40 -11.07 -31.33
N ARG A 450 -7.47 -9.75 -31.09
CA ARG A 450 -8.64 -9.01 -30.54
C ARG A 450 -10.04 -9.39 -31.09
N GLY A 451 -10.17 -10.23 -32.11
CA GLY A 451 -11.40 -10.86 -32.59
C GLY A 451 -11.63 -12.35 -32.22
N SER A 452 -10.91 -12.94 -31.26
CA SER A 452 -11.17 -14.34 -30.86
C SER A 452 -12.55 -14.47 -30.22
N LYS A 453 -13.42 -15.26 -30.84
CA LYS A 453 -14.78 -15.52 -30.35
C LYS A 453 -14.72 -16.01 -28.89
N ARG A 454 -15.34 -15.26 -27.97
CA ARG A 454 -15.47 -15.71 -26.57
C ARG A 454 -16.56 -16.76 -26.49
N CYS A 455 -16.29 -17.80 -25.73
CA CYS A 455 -17.26 -18.81 -25.34
C CYS A 455 -17.62 -18.63 -23.86
N GLN A 456 -18.81 -19.08 -23.48
CA GLN A 456 -19.27 -19.17 -22.09
C GLN A 456 -19.48 -20.64 -21.71
N CYS A 457 -19.13 -21.02 -20.49
CA CYS A 457 -19.39 -22.37 -19.98
C CYS A 457 -20.85 -22.50 -19.51
N LEU A 458 -21.63 -23.36 -20.16
CA LEU A 458 -23.05 -23.56 -19.84
C LEU A 458 -23.22 -24.24 -18.47
N LEU A 459 -22.31 -25.15 -18.12
CA LEU A 459 -22.31 -25.82 -16.82
C LEU A 459 -22.11 -24.85 -15.65
N CYS A 460 -21.32 -23.78 -15.84
CA CYS A 460 -21.14 -22.73 -14.83
C CYS A 460 -22.37 -21.81 -14.73
N THR A 461 -23.07 -21.52 -15.84
CA THR A 461 -24.29 -20.70 -15.81
C THR A 461 -25.43 -21.37 -15.04
N GLU A 462 -25.36 -22.68 -14.92
CA GLU A 462 -26.31 -23.50 -14.19
C GLU A 462 -26.12 -23.49 -12.66
N ILE A 463 -25.03 -22.87 -12.17
CA ILE A 463 -24.66 -22.84 -10.74
C ILE A 463 -25.09 -21.48 -10.15
N PRO A 464 -26.08 -21.46 -9.24
CA PRO A 464 -26.53 -20.21 -8.62
C PRO A 464 -25.41 -19.48 -7.89
N GLY A 465 -25.26 -18.18 -8.15
CA GLY A 465 -24.27 -17.31 -7.52
C GLY A 465 -22.86 -17.39 -8.11
N LEU A 466 -22.60 -18.32 -9.04
CA LEU A 466 -21.36 -18.32 -9.79
C LEU A 466 -21.41 -17.24 -10.88
N LYS A 467 -20.34 -16.46 -11.00
CA LYS A 467 -20.21 -15.51 -12.11
C LYS A 467 -20.09 -16.28 -13.42
N GLU A 468 -20.63 -15.72 -14.49
CA GLU A 468 -20.49 -16.27 -15.84
C GLU A 468 -19.00 -16.46 -16.17
N VAL A 469 -18.63 -17.69 -16.55
CA VAL A 469 -17.28 -18.03 -16.95
C VAL A 469 -17.19 -17.93 -18.46
N ALA A 470 -16.54 -16.87 -18.96
CA ALA A 470 -16.36 -16.63 -20.38
C ALA A 470 -14.89 -16.37 -20.75
N ALA A 471 -14.38 -17.05 -21.77
CA ALA A 471 -12.99 -16.96 -22.25
C ALA A 471 -12.91 -17.40 -23.72
N PRO A 472 -11.75 -17.27 -24.42
CA PRO A 472 -11.58 -17.87 -25.75
C PRO A 472 -11.93 -19.36 -25.76
N GLU A 473 -12.39 -19.86 -26.90
CA GLU A 473 -12.91 -21.24 -27.03
C GLU A 473 -11.96 -22.30 -26.44
N TRP A 474 -10.67 -22.27 -26.79
CA TRP A 474 -9.69 -23.23 -26.29
C TRP A 474 -9.57 -23.23 -24.76
N ALA A 475 -9.76 -22.06 -24.13
CA ALA A 475 -9.66 -21.89 -22.69
C ALA A 475 -10.93 -22.42 -22.01
N ILE A 476 -12.11 -22.16 -22.58
CA ILE A 476 -13.37 -22.72 -22.08
C ILE A 476 -13.44 -24.23 -22.26
N PHE A 477 -12.99 -24.75 -23.41
CA PHE A 477 -12.87 -26.19 -23.62
C PHE A 477 -12.07 -26.83 -22.49
N ARG A 478 -10.89 -26.27 -22.19
CA ARG A 478 -10.04 -26.74 -21.10
C ARG A 478 -10.69 -26.58 -19.72
N HIS A 479 -11.37 -25.47 -19.46
CA HIS A 479 -12.14 -25.25 -18.24
C HIS A 479 -13.16 -26.35 -18.00
N VAL A 480 -13.93 -26.71 -19.03
CA VAL A 480 -14.94 -27.77 -18.96
C VAL A 480 -14.30 -29.12 -18.63
N MET A 481 -13.14 -29.43 -19.20
CA MET A 481 -12.39 -30.65 -18.83
C MET A 481 -11.88 -30.61 -17.39
N ASP A 482 -11.27 -29.50 -16.99
CA ASP A 482 -10.53 -29.44 -15.74
C ASP A 482 -11.47 -29.28 -14.52
N VAL A 483 -12.47 -28.38 -14.64
CA VAL A 483 -13.42 -28.03 -13.57
C VAL A 483 -14.57 -29.02 -13.51
N HIS A 484 -15.11 -29.40 -14.67
CA HIS A 484 -16.30 -30.26 -14.75
C HIS A 484 -15.97 -31.72 -15.10
N GLY A 485 -14.70 -32.05 -15.40
CA GLY A 485 -14.24 -33.40 -15.74
C GLY A 485 -15.01 -34.08 -16.86
N VAL A 486 -15.54 -33.28 -17.77
CA VAL A 486 -16.12 -33.76 -19.03
C VAL A 486 -14.96 -34.14 -19.93
N ALA A 487 -14.84 -35.42 -20.27
CA ALA A 487 -13.74 -35.92 -21.10
C ALA A 487 -13.74 -35.33 -22.51
N GLU A 488 -14.94 -35.13 -23.09
CA GLU A 488 -15.16 -34.60 -24.44
C GLU A 488 -16.11 -33.39 -24.38
N PRO A 489 -15.60 -32.19 -24.07
CA PRO A 489 -16.39 -30.97 -24.14
C PRO A 489 -16.98 -30.78 -25.53
N ALA A 490 -18.24 -30.36 -25.60
CA ALA A 490 -18.99 -30.25 -26.84
C ALA A 490 -19.66 -28.88 -26.89
N MET A 491 -19.52 -28.20 -28.03
CA MET A 491 -20.15 -26.92 -28.26
C MET A 491 -21.68 -27.07 -28.26
N HIS A 492 -22.39 -26.04 -27.78
CA HIS A 492 -23.84 -26.00 -27.53
C HIS A 492 -24.36 -26.90 -26.41
N LEU A 493 -23.61 -27.92 -26.00
CA LEU A 493 -23.95 -28.76 -24.84
C LEU A 493 -23.26 -28.29 -23.55
N HIS A 494 -21.93 -28.14 -23.58
CA HIS A 494 -21.13 -27.82 -22.41
C HIS A 494 -20.67 -26.35 -22.39
N TYR A 495 -20.52 -25.76 -23.57
CA TYR A 495 -20.17 -24.36 -23.73
C TYR A 495 -20.77 -23.80 -25.02
N ASN A 496 -21.00 -22.50 -25.10
CA ASN A 496 -21.53 -21.85 -26.29
C ASN A 496 -20.73 -20.59 -26.63
N SER A 497 -20.77 -20.14 -27.88
CA SER A 497 -20.30 -18.80 -28.21
C SER A 497 -21.10 -17.75 -27.45
N GLN A 498 -20.41 -16.84 -26.77
CA GLN A 498 -21.03 -15.71 -26.13
C GLN A 498 -21.61 -14.84 -27.25
N ARG A 499 -22.94 -14.68 -27.27
CA ARG A 499 -23.54 -13.65 -28.14
C ARG A 499 -23.06 -12.33 -27.56
N ILE A 500 -22.17 -11.64 -28.29
CA ILE A 500 -21.92 -10.24 -28.02
C ILE A 500 -23.27 -9.57 -28.26
N GLN A 501 -24.00 -9.29 -27.17
CA GLN A 501 -25.04 -8.29 -27.26
C GLN A 501 -24.27 -7.02 -27.59
N GLU A 502 -24.23 -6.66 -28.88
CA GLU A 502 -23.78 -5.34 -29.28
C GLU A 502 -24.52 -4.37 -28.36
N PRO A 503 -23.80 -3.54 -27.58
CA PRO A 503 -24.45 -2.55 -26.76
C PRO A 503 -25.40 -1.84 -27.70
N LEU A 504 -26.71 -1.94 -27.43
CA LEU A 504 -27.74 -1.32 -28.25
C LEU A 504 -27.27 0.12 -28.38
N ALA A 505 -26.70 0.48 -29.53
CA ALA A 505 -26.23 1.82 -29.74
C ALA A 505 -27.47 2.65 -29.54
N THR A 506 -27.51 3.42 -28.46
CA THR A 506 -28.54 4.43 -28.26
C THR A 506 -28.38 5.33 -29.46
N LEU A 507 -29.19 5.06 -30.50
CA LEU A 507 -29.53 5.95 -31.58
C LEU A 507 -30.22 7.13 -30.90
N GLU A 508 -29.42 7.99 -30.26
CA GLU A 508 -29.79 9.36 -30.02
C GLU A 508 -29.85 10.00 -31.41
N ASP A 509 -31.08 10.03 -31.90
CA ASP A 509 -31.67 10.91 -32.90
C ASP A 509 -30.84 12.20 -33.11
N THR A 510 -29.85 12.13 -34.00
CA THR A 510 -29.29 13.31 -34.66
C THR A 510 -30.19 13.71 -35.82
N SER A 511 -31.43 14.06 -35.53
CA SER A 511 -32.18 14.95 -36.41
C SER A 511 -31.93 16.39 -35.98
N SER A 512 -31.65 17.24 -36.98
CA SER A 512 -31.57 18.71 -36.90
C SER A 512 -30.18 19.33 -36.68
N ARG A 513 -29.41 19.47 -37.77
CA ARG A 513 -29.04 20.80 -38.29
C ARG A 513 -28.35 20.72 -39.66
N PRO A 514 -28.91 21.34 -40.71
CA PRO A 514 -28.18 21.70 -41.90
C PRO A 514 -27.65 23.13 -41.74
N THR A 515 -26.34 23.33 -41.87
CA THR A 515 -25.82 24.64 -42.28
C THR A 515 -24.61 24.51 -43.18
N THR A 516 -24.69 25.33 -44.20
CA THR A 516 -23.95 25.43 -45.45
C THR A 516 -22.76 26.40 -45.33
N TRP A 517 -21.90 26.40 -46.36
CA TRP A 517 -20.87 27.40 -46.74
C TRP A 517 -19.55 27.36 -45.92
N ARG A 518 -18.34 27.54 -46.47
CA ARG A 518 -17.89 28.12 -47.75
C ARG A 518 -16.45 27.69 -48.07
N SER A 519 -16.13 27.64 -49.35
CA SER A 519 -14.79 27.51 -49.93
C SER A 519 -14.03 28.85 -49.97
N SER A 520 -12.70 28.73 -49.97
CA SER A 520 -11.69 29.59 -50.62
C SER A 520 -11.04 30.74 -49.84
N ASN A 521 -9.70 30.71 -49.93
CA ASN A 521 -8.63 31.69 -49.64
C ASN A 521 -8.22 31.95 -48.19
#